data_AF-A0A0A0D8S7-F1
#
_entry.id   AF-A0A0A0D8S7-F1
#
_cell.length_a   1.000
_cell.length_b   1.000
_cell.length_c   1.000
_cell.angle_alpha   90.00
_cell.angle_beta   90.00
_cell.angle_gamma   90.00
#
_symmetry.space_group_name_H-M   'P 1'
#
loop_
_entity.id
_entity.type
_entity.pdbx_description
1 polymer ?
#
loop_
_entity_poly.entity_id
_entity_poly.type
_entity_poly.pdbx_seq_one_letter_code
_entity_poly.pdbx_strand_id
1 'polypeptide(L)'
;MQQDDFSYAIAGANRRCRFVRADRPWGHAIDVQILAEDGELLNRVVFACHPEHPAYDELQAKSTTELARLAAAQLGTGRHEDALAQAREASFVLLMRLDLPEGLLSSQTASYSPTSLRI
;
A
#
# COMPACT_ATOMS: atom_id res chain seq x y z
N MET A 1 4.59 -14.86 11.57
CA MET A 1 3.94 -13.68 10.94
C MET A 1 2.69 -14.17 10.25
N GLN A 2 1.56 -13.52 10.47
CA GLN A 2 0.32 -13.85 9.76
C GLN A 2 0.44 -13.31 8.33
N GLN A 3 0.24 -14.20 7.36
CA GLN A 3 0.28 -13.90 5.93
C GLN A 3 -1.13 -14.01 5.41
N ASP A 4 -1.60 -12.94 4.77
CA ASP A 4 -2.96 -12.79 4.30
C ASP A 4 -2.96 -12.60 2.78
N ASP A 5 -4.12 -12.81 2.14
CA ASP A 5 -4.28 -12.79 0.69
C ASP A 5 -5.20 -11.64 0.24
N PHE A 6 -4.91 -11.07 -0.94
CA PHE A 6 -5.89 -10.30 -1.74
C PHE A 6 -5.69 -10.58 -3.23
N SER A 7 -6.62 -10.13 -4.07
CA SER A 7 -6.43 -10.12 -5.52
C SER A 7 -6.66 -8.73 -6.11
N TYR A 8 -5.98 -8.43 -7.21
CA TYR A 8 -6.21 -7.20 -7.97
C TYR A 8 -6.32 -7.51 -9.47
N ALA A 9 -7.11 -6.72 -10.18
CA ALA A 9 -7.27 -6.86 -11.62
C ALA A 9 -6.44 -5.80 -12.35
N ILE A 10 -5.70 -6.22 -13.37
CA ILE A 10 -4.91 -5.34 -14.24
C ILE A 10 -4.97 -5.88 -15.68
N ALA A 11 -5.23 -5.00 -16.66
CA ALA A 11 -5.24 -5.34 -18.08
C ALA A 11 -6.06 -6.61 -18.44
N GLY A 12 -7.17 -6.86 -17.71
CA GLY A 12 -8.03 -8.02 -17.91
C GLY A 12 -7.56 -9.32 -17.24
N ALA A 13 -6.41 -9.32 -16.57
CA ALA A 13 -5.91 -10.45 -15.77
C ALA A 13 -6.15 -10.21 -14.29
N ASN A 14 -6.54 -11.27 -13.55
CA ASN A 14 -6.66 -11.23 -12.10
C ASN A 14 -5.39 -11.80 -11.47
N ARG A 15 -4.69 -11.01 -10.67
CA ARG A 15 -3.46 -11.42 -9.99
C ARG A 15 -3.77 -11.72 -8.53
N ARG A 16 -3.27 -12.86 -8.05
CA ARG A 16 -3.31 -13.20 -6.62
C ARG A 16 -2.09 -12.61 -5.94
N CYS A 17 -2.29 -12.06 -4.75
CA CYS A 17 -1.24 -11.49 -3.92
C CYS A 17 -1.29 -12.09 -2.53
N ARG A 18 -0.09 -12.34 -2.00
CA ARG A 18 0.12 -12.53 -0.57
C ARG A 18 0.76 -11.29 0.01
N PHE A 19 0.39 -10.92 1.23
CA PHE A 19 1.03 -9.79 1.88
C PHE A 19 1.34 -10.06 3.35
N VAL A 20 2.33 -9.33 3.84
CA VAL A 20 2.68 -9.26 5.27
C VAL A 20 3.00 -7.83 5.66
N ARG A 21 2.71 -7.49 6.91
CA ARG A 21 3.21 -6.23 7.49
C ARG A 21 4.73 -6.31 7.64
N ALA A 22 5.42 -5.29 7.13
CA ALA A 22 6.87 -5.25 7.01
C ALA A 22 7.42 -3.88 7.41
N ASP A 23 6.89 -3.32 8.51
CA ASP A 23 7.24 -2.00 9.03
C ASP A 23 8.75 -1.78 9.13
N ARG A 24 9.15 -0.55 8.87
CA ARG A 24 10.54 -0.08 8.96
C ARG A 24 10.70 0.80 10.21
N PRO A 25 11.94 1.02 10.69
CA PRO A 25 12.19 1.92 11.82
C PRO A 25 11.61 3.34 11.63
N TRP A 26 11.39 3.73 10.38
CA TRP A 26 10.92 5.06 9.97
C TRP A 26 9.47 5.08 9.47
N GLY A 27 8.72 3.97 9.49
CA GLY A 27 7.31 4.00 9.14
C GLY A 27 6.71 2.66 8.70
N HIS A 28 5.38 2.63 8.66
CA HIS A 28 4.64 1.46 8.20
C HIS A 28 4.95 1.06 6.77
N ALA A 29 5.01 -0.24 6.56
CA ALA A 29 5.22 -0.82 5.25
C ALA A 29 4.50 -2.15 5.11
N ILE A 30 4.15 -2.49 3.88
CA ILE A 30 3.53 -3.75 3.52
C ILE A 30 4.31 -4.38 2.38
N ASP A 31 4.67 -5.64 2.58
CA ASP A 31 5.38 -6.45 1.59
C ASP A 31 4.35 -7.29 0.85
N VAL A 32 4.34 -7.20 -0.47
CA VAL A 32 3.38 -7.84 -1.34
C VAL A 32 4.11 -8.75 -2.32
N GLN A 33 3.77 -10.02 -2.28
CA GLN A 33 4.18 -11.04 -3.24
C GLN A 33 3.09 -11.20 -4.30
N ILE A 34 3.42 -10.95 -5.55
CA ILE A 34 2.53 -11.10 -6.70
C ILE A 34 2.72 -12.52 -7.24
N LEU A 35 1.64 -13.27 -7.36
CA LEU A 35 1.66 -14.68 -7.72
C LEU A 35 1.04 -14.93 -9.09
N ALA A 36 1.55 -15.93 -9.79
CA ALA A 36 0.92 -16.56 -10.94
C ALA A 36 -0.28 -17.42 -10.50
N GLU A 37 -1.05 -17.92 -11.47
CA GLU A 37 -2.22 -18.76 -11.20
C GLU A 37 -1.86 -20.09 -10.53
N ASP A 38 -0.71 -20.65 -10.87
CA ASP A 38 -0.13 -21.86 -10.26
C ASP A 38 0.50 -21.60 -8.87
N GLY A 39 0.53 -20.34 -8.43
CA GLY A 39 1.11 -19.92 -7.16
C GLY A 39 2.61 -19.62 -7.21
N GLU A 40 3.25 -19.64 -8.37
CA GLU A 40 4.64 -19.20 -8.54
C GLU A 40 4.78 -17.70 -8.21
N LEU A 41 5.88 -17.33 -7.56
CA LEU A 41 6.19 -15.92 -7.29
C LEU A 41 6.62 -15.23 -8.58
N LEU A 42 5.79 -14.32 -9.09
CA LEU A 42 6.12 -13.51 -10.25
C LEU A 42 6.98 -12.31 -9.89
N ASN A 43 6.65 -11.67 -8.76
CA ASN A 43 7.30 -10.43 -8.33
C ASN A 43 7.06 -10.11 -6.87
N ARG A 44 7.86 -9.17 -6.34
CA ARG A 44 7.74 -8.65 -4.98
C ARG A 44 7.81 -7.13 -4.97
N VAL A 45 6.85 -6.50 -4.30
CA VAL A 45 6.78 -5.06 -4.11
C VAL A 45 6.65 -4.76 -2.63
N VAL A 46 7.43 -3.79 -2.13
CA VAL A 46 7.27 -3.26 -0.79
C VAL A 46 6.70 -1.86 -0.91
N PHE A 47 5.51 -1.64 -0.36
CA PHE A 47 4.93 -0.31 -0.23
C PHE A 47 5.27 0.26 1.15
N ALA A 48 5.91 1.43 1.20
CA ALA A 48 6.36 2.02 2.46
C ALA A 48 5.94 3.48 2.60
N CYS A 49 5.70 3.90 3.85
CA CYS A 49 5.40 5.28 4.21
C CYS A 49 6.63 5.92 4.88
N HIS A 50 7.23 6.92 4.22
CA HIS A 50 8.39 7.66 4.73
C HIS A 50 7.94 8.93 5.49
N PRO A 51 8.64 9.39 6.54
CA PRO A 51 8.27 10.59 7.32
C PRO A 51 8.18 11.88 6.51
N GLU A 52 8.85 11.94 5.36
CA GLU A 52 8.78 13.08 4.44
C GLU A 52 7.48 13.12 3.62
N HIS A 53 6.63 12.10 3.73
CA HIS A 53 5.38 12.06 2.99
C HIS A 53 4.32 12.96 3.65
N PRO A 54 3.63 13.84 2.91
CA PRO A 54 2.62 14.74 3.49
C PRO A 54 1.49 14.04 4.24
N ALA A 55 1.14 12.82 3.83
CA ALA A 55 0.11 12.00 4.48
C ALA A 55 0.69 10.99 5.49
N TYR A 56 1.89 11.24 6.03
CA TYR A 56 2.58 10.29 6.91
C TYR A 56 1.71 9.86 8.10
N ASP A 57 1.17 10.82 8.86
CA ASP A 57 0.37 10.54 10.06
C ASP A 57 -0.89 9.72 9.73
N GLU A 58 -1.58 10.06 8.63
CA GLU A 58 -2.76 9.33 8.17
C GLU A 58 -2.43 7.89 7.76
N LEU A 59 -1.26 7.68 7.16
CA LEU A 59 -0.79 6.35 6.77
C LEU A 59 -0.29 5.55 7.99
N GLN A 60 0.30 6.19 9.00
CA GLN A 60 0.66 5.53 10.26
C GLN A 60 -0.57 5.12 11.08
N ALA A 61 -1.70 5.80 10.93
CA ALA A 61 -2.94 5.45 11.62
C ALA A 61 -3.65 4.21 11.02
N LYS A 62 -3.23 3.73 9.85
CA LYS A 62 -3.92 2.64 9.13
C LYS A 62 -3.55 1.26 9.67
N SER A 63 -4.56 0.41 9.76
CA SER A 63 -4.39 -1.03 10.00
C SER A 63 -3.73 -1.73 8.81
N THR A 64 -3.21 -2.93 9.05
CA THR A 64 -2.60 -3.76 7.98
C THR A 64 -3.57 -3.99 6.82
N THR A 65 -4.84 -4.24 7.11
CA THR A 65 -5.88 -4.45 6.09
C THR A 65 -6.12 -3.21 5.25
N GLU A 66 -6.10 -2.02 5.85
CA GLU A 66 -6.24 -0.77 5.12
C GLU A 66 -5.02 -0.49 4.23
N LEU A 67 -3.81 -0.76 4.74
CA LEU A 67 -2.59 -0.66 3.93
C LEU A 67 -2.61 -1.65 2.76
N ALA A 68 -3.12 -2.88 2.96
CA ALA A 68 -3.28 -3.87 1.90
C ALA A 68 -4.26 -3.41 0.82
N ARG A 69 -5.37 -2.77 1.21
CA ARG A 69 -6.33 -2.19 0.26
C ARG A 69 -5.71 -1.06 -0.56
N LEU A 70 -4.88 -0.21 0.06
CA LEU A 70 -4.14 0.84 -0.66
C LEU A 70 -3.13 0.26 -1.64
N ALA A 71 -2.37 -0.75 -1.22
CA ALA A 71 -1.45 -1.47 -2.10
C ALA A 71 -2.20 -2.11 -3.28
N ALA A 72 -3.31 -2.81 -3.03
CA ALA A 72 -4.14 -3.40 -4.07
C ALA A 72 -4.66 -2.37 -5.08
N ALA A 73 -5.12 -1.20 -4.59
CA ALA A 73 -5.58 -0.11 -5.44
C ALA A 73 -4.45 0.45 -6.33
N GLN A 74 -3.26 0.66 -5.76
CA GLN A 74 -2.10 1.14 -6.52
C GLN A 74 -1.63 0.11 -7.56
N LEU A 75 -1.55 -1.17 -7.18
CA LEU A 75 -1.24 -2.26 -8.11
C LEU A 75 -2.25 -2.31 -9.26
N GLY A 76 -3.54 -2.15 -8.96
CA GLY A 76 -4.61 -2.09 -9.96
C GLY A 76 -4.48 -0.98 -11.00
N THR A 77 -3.68 0.07 -10.74
CA THR A 77 -3.43 1.13 -11.74
C THR A 77 -2.49 0.71 -12.86
N GLY A 78 -1.67 -0.33 -12.65
CA GLY A 78 -0.68 -0.81 -13.61
C GLY A 78 0.51 0.10 -13.87
N ARG A 79 0.61 1.27 -13.22
CA ARG A 79 1.74 2.21 -13.38
C ARG A 79 3.12 1.65 -12.98
N HIS A 80 3.12 0.51 -12.30
CA HIS A 80 4.30 -0.11 -11.68
C HIS A 80 4.85 -1.27 -12.51
N GLU A 81 4.17 -1.72 -13.57
CA GLU A 81 4.53 -2.91 -14.36
C GLU A 81 5.92 -2.78 -15.01
N ASP A 82 6.25 -1.62 -15.59
CA ASP A 82 7.55 -1.39 -16.24
C ASP A 82 8.70 -1.41 -15.21
N ALA A 83 8.49 -0.80 -14.05
CA ALA A 83 9.47 -0.80 -12.96
C ALA A 83 9.63 -2.20 -12.34
N LEU A 84 8.53 -2.95 -12.23
CA LEU A 84 8.52 -4.34 -11.80
C LEU A 84 9.29 -5.25 -12.77
N ALA A 85 9.12 -5.08 -14.08
CA ALA A 85 9.83 -5.86 -15.08
C ALA A 85 11.35 -5.67 -14.94
N GLN A 86 11.80 -4.42 -14.81
CA GLN A 86 13.22 -4.09 -14.60
C GLN A 86 13.75 -4.66 -13.29
N ALA A 87 13.00 -4.52 -12.18
CA ALA A 87 13.41 -5.08 -10.90
C ALA A 87 13.55 -6.60 -10.95
N ARG A 88 12.63 -7.29 -11.62
CA ARG A 88 12.65 -8.75 -11.80
C ARG A 88 13.88 -9.21 -12.57
N GLU A 89 14.19 -8.57 -13.69
CA GLU A 89 15.36 -8.90 -14.51
C GLU A 89 16.67 -8.75 -13.72
N ALA A 90 16.71 -7.80 -12.79
CA ALA A 90 17.86 -7.54 -11.92
C ALA A 90 17.82 -8.32 -10.59
N SER A 91 16.84 -9.20 -10.35
CA SER A 91 16.62 -9.87 -9.06
C SER A 91 16.52 -8.92 -7.86
N PHE A 92 15.93 -7.74 -8.07
CA PHE A 92 15.70 -6.73 -7.05
C PHE A 92 14.26 -6.73 -6.54
N VAL A 93 14.05 -6.10 -5.38
CA VAL A 93 12.72 -5.82 -4.83
C VAL A 93 12.36 -4.39 -5.15
N LEU A 94 11.19 -4.18 -5.76
CA LEU A 94 10.69 -2.85 -6.03
C LEU A 94 10.17 -2.23 -4.72
N LEU A 95 10.69 -1.07 -4.34
CA LEU A 95 10.15 -0.27 -3.24
C LEU A 95 9.30 0.85 -3.82
N MET A 96 8.04 0.90 -3.42
CA MET A 96 7.08 1.93 -3.81
C MET A 96 6.62 2.73 -2.60
N ARG A 97 6.21 3.97 -2.84
CA ARG A 97 5.62 4.81 -1.80
C ARG A 97 4.15 4.42 -1.59
N LEU A 98 3.69 4.41 -0.34
CA LEU A 98 2.26 4.38 -0.05
C LEU A 98 1.64 5.75 -0.33
N ASP A 99 0.75 5.81 -1.31
CA ASP A 99 -0.08 6.97 -1.60
C ASP A 99 -1.53 6.74 -1.17
N LEU A 100 -2.19 7.83 -0.75
CA LEU A 100 -3.64 7.88 -0.59
C LEU A 100 -4.31 8.18 -1.95
N PRO A 101 -5.52 7.67 -2.22
CA PRO A 101 -6.27 8.04 -3.42
C PRO A 101 -6.51 9.55 -3.46
N GLU A 102 -6.43 10.15 -4.66
CA GLU A 102 -6.78 11.56 -4.87
C GLU A 102 -8.23 11.80 -4.39
N GLY A 103 -8.39 12.72 -3.42
CA GLY A 103 -9.67 13.00 -2.77
C GLY A 103 -9.76 12.63 -1.28
N LEU A 104 -8.78 11.87 -0.75
CA LEU A 104 -8.69 11.58 0.70
C LEU A 104 -7.64 12.42 1.44
N LEU A 105 -6.85 13.24 0.72
CA LEU A 105 -6.03 14.29 1.32
C LEU A 105 -6.97 15.35 1.87
N SER A 106 -7.47 15.12 3.08
CA SER A 106 -8.38 16.07 3.72
C SER A 106 -7.57 17.28 4.10
N SER A 107 -7.85 18.37 3.38
CA SER A 107 -7.65 19.75 3.74
C SER A 107 -7.45 19.93 5.24
N GLN A 108 -6.32 20.52 5.61
CA GLN A 108 -6.20 21.23 6.88
C GLN A 108 -7.38 22.20 6.99
N THR A 109 -8.32 21.90 7.88
CA THR A 109 -9.12 22.79 8.75
C THR A 109 -10.46 22.14 9.09
N ALA A 110 -10.46 21.21 10.04
CA ALA A 110 -11.65 20.96 10.84
C ALA A 110 -11.43 21.64 12.19
N SER A 111 -11.92 22.88 12.31
CA SER A 111 -11.99 23.59 13.58
C SER A 111 -12.86 22.78 14.54
N TYR A 112 -12.26 22.23 15.59
CA TYR A 112 -13.01 21.66 16.69
C TYR A 112 -13.47 22.82 17.59
N SER A 113 -14.78 23.10 17.59
CA SER A 113 -15.41 24.02 18.54
C SER A 113 -16.10 23.18 19.61
N PRO A 114 -15.65 23.18 20.87
CA PRO A 114 -16.31 22.43 21.92
C PRO A 114 -17.55 23.21 22.37
N THR A 115 -18.73 22.83 21.89
CA THR A 115 -19.98 23.34 22.46
C THR A 115 -20.14 22.77 23.86
N SER A 116 -20.02 23.64 24.86
CA SER A 116 -20.27 23.34 26.26
C SER A 116 -21.68 22.77 26.47
N LEU A 117 -21.76 21.59 27.07
CA LEU A 117 -22.99 21.11 27.68
C LEU A 117 -23.20 21.88 28.98
N ARG A 118 -24.25 22.71 29.06
CA ARG A 118 -24.75 23.23 30.34
C ARG A 118 -25.64 22.16 30.97
N ILE A 119 -25.34 21.84 32.23
CA ILE A 119 -26.22 21.12 33.16
C ILE A 119 -27.25 22.13 33.68
#